data_AF-A0A932B5S9-F1
#
_entry.id   AF-A0A932B5S9-F1
#
_cell.length_a   1.000
_cell.length_b   1.000
_cell.length_c   1.000
_cell.angle_alpha   90.00
_cell.angle_beta   90.00
_cell.angle_gamma   90.00
#
_symmetry.space_group_name_H-M   'P 1'
#
loop_
_entity.id
_entity.type
_entity.pdbx_description
1 polymer ?
#
loop_
_entity_poly.entity_id
_entity_poly.type
_entity_poly.pdbx_seq_one_letter_code
_entity_poly.pdbx_strand_id
1 'polypeptide(L)'
;MLSAVSAGPTLLLGLDFSCAPSQRKPLTLAWGRRAGHAIKLDRVDALPTLAELEALLAPGYPPLAEGFVMACDFPFGLPMPFVDALRVHGPGELPALLADLDDPAKGQAADRLIQALHRHCGNRAGFQQLIDTWGQSWHMDRPPGSKLLHRPTDQAAPGVSSTSPLQTRYVPVGKMYFEGMARLIQADLTLPGLRHGRAQAVAFEAYPGLLAHELLGRRSYKSETDATDERLIARMDLVDALEQGRSRLGLRLKLSPAQRDWLVS
;
A
#
# COMPACT_ATOMS: atom_id res chain seq x y z
N MET A 1 30.07 11.07 23.22
CA MET A 1 29.46 9.73 23.18
C MET A 1 28.43 9.73 22.06
N LEU A 2 28.81 9.22 20.88
CA LEU A 2 27.86 8.98 19.79
C LEU A 2 26.91 7.87 20.26
N SER A 3 25.67 8.24 20.57
CA SER A 3 24.60 7.29 20.81
C SER A 3 24.58 6.31 19.64
N ALA A 4 24.77 5.02 19.92
CA ALA A 4 24.52 3.99 18.92
C ALA A 4 23.08 4.21 18.44
N VAL A 5 22.93 4.63 17.18
CA VAL A 5 21.63 4.57 16.50
C VAL A 5 21.25 3.11 16.59
N SER A 6 20.22 2.79 17.37
CA SER A 6 19.64 1.46 17.37
C SER A 6 19.39 1.11 15.91
N ALA A 7 20.11 0.11 15.40
CA ALA A 7 19.93 -0.33 14.03
C ALA A 7 18.46 -0.74 13.91
N GLY A 8 17.72 -0.05 13.05
CA GLY A 8 16.31 -0.37 12.82
C GLY A 8 16.13 -1.84 12.39
N PRO A 9 14.89 -2.35 12.37
CA PRO A 9 14.63 -3.74 12.04
C PRO A 9 15.32 -4.16 10.74
N THR A 10 16.02 -5.29 10.76
CA THR A 10 16.69 -5.83 9.57
C THR A 10 15.72 -6.59 8.67
N LEU A 11 14.60 -7.05 9.23
CA LEU A 11 13.54 -7.73 8.53
C LEU A 11 12.73 -6.74 7.69
N LEU A 12 12.62 -7.07 6.40
CA LEU A 12 11.85 -6.34 5.40
C LEU A 12 10.71 -7.21 4.90
N LEU A 13 9.52 -6.62 4.80
CA LEU A 13 8.34 -7.23 4.20
C LEU A 13 7.92 -6.41 2.97
N GLY A 14 7.57 -7.08 1.87
CA GLY A 14 6.97 -6.46 0.70
C GLY A 14 5.61 -7.09 0.42
N LEU A 15 4.53 -6.31 0.47
CA LEU A 15 3.16 -6.78 0.25
C LEU A 15 2.63 -6.26 -1.08
N ASP A 16 2.40 -7.16 -2.03
CA ASP A 16 1.52 -6.92 -3.17
C ASP A 16 0.08 -7.25 -2.73
N PHE A 17 -0.77 -6.23 -2.68
CA PHE A 17 -2.06 -6.31 -2.02
C PHE A 17 -3.20 -6.52 -3.01
N SER A 18 -4.06 -7.50 -2.70
CA SER A 18 -5.36 -7.67 -3.34
C SER A 18 -6.45 -7.41 -2.31
N CYS A 19 -7.43 -6.56 -2.67
CA CYS A 19 -8.61 -6.35 -1.82
C CYS A 19 -9.61 -7.51 -1.86
N ALA A 20 -9.41 -8.50 -2.73
CA ALA A 20 -10.26 -9.70 -2.85
C ALA A 20 -9.37 -10.92 -3.13
N PRO A 21 -8.51 -11.31 -2.16
CA PRO A 21 -7.62 -12.43 -2.36
C PRO A 21 -8.41 -13.74 -2.43
N SER A 22 -7.85 -14.69 -3.17
CA SER A 22 -8.36 -16.04 -3.30
C SER A 22 -7.21 -16.99 -3.63
N GLN A 23 -7.48 -18.29 -3.69
CA GLN A 23 -6.47 -19.27 -4.13
C GLN A 23 -5.87 -18.96 -5.51
N ARG A 24 -6.66 -18.36 -6.42
CA ARG A 24 -6.20 -18.00 -7.77
C ARG A 24 -5.48 -16.67 -7.85
N LYS A 25 -5.73 -15.77 -6.89
CA LYS A 25 -5.11 -14.44 -6.81
C LYS A 25 -4.88 -14.11 -5.33
N PRO A 26 -3.89 -14.75 -4.70
CA PRO A 26 -3.59 -14.52 -3.29
C PRO A 26 -2.98 -13.13 -3.11
N LEU A 27 -2.85 -12.68 -1.87
CA LEU A 27 -1.86 -11.65 -1.54
C LEU A 27 -0.47 -12.26 -1.69
N THR A 28 0.52 -11.46 -2.07
CA THR A 28 1.91 -11.90 -2.14
C THR A 28 2.74 -11.15 -1.10
N LEU A 29 3.38 -11.90 -0.21
CA LEU A 29 4.23 -11.36 0.85
C LEU A 29 5.67 -11.81 0.68
N ALA A 30 6.53 -10.90 0.22
CA ALA A 30 7.97 -11.10 0.15
C ALA A 30 8.60 -10.88 1.54
N TRP A 31 9.43 -11.82 1.97
CA TRP A 31 10.25 -11.72 3.17
C TRP A 31 11.70 -11.53 2.77
N GLY A 32 12.35 -10.51 3.31
CA GLY A 32 13.77 -10.30 3.08
C GLY A 32 14.50 -9.72 4.28
N ARG A 33 15.82 -9.77 4.22
CA ARG A 33 16.69 -9.22 5.25
C ARG A 33 17.69 -8.24 4.65
N ARG A 34 17.86 -7.10 5.30
CA ARG A 34 18.84 -6.10 4.92
C ARG A 34 20.14 -6.29 5.70
N ALA A 35 21.25 -6.34 4.97
CA ALA A 35 22.60 -6.27 5.51
C ALA A 35 23.39 -5.19 4.75
N GLY A 36 23.52 -4.00 5.35
CA GLY A 36 24.13 -2.84 4.71
C GLY A 36 23.38 -2.43 3.43
N HIS A 37 24.05 -2.55 2.29
CA HIS A 37 23.50 -2.25 0.96
C HIS A 37 22.92 -3.49 0.24
N ALA A 38 22.94 -4.67 0.86
CA ALA A 38 22.35 -5.87 0.30
C ALA A 38 20.97 -6.14 0.93
N ILE A 39 20.01 -6.53 0.11
CA ILE A 39 18.73 -7.10 0.53
C ILE A 39 18.69 -8.53 0.02
N LYS A 40 18.61 -9.51 0.92
CA LYS A 40 18.38 -10.91 0.54
C LYS A 40 16.89 -11.19 0.58
N LEU A 41 16.35 -11.73 -0.52
CA LEU A 41 15.00 -12.31 -0.51
C LEU A 41 15.08 -13.70 0.12
N ASP A 42 14.40 -13.91 1.23
CA ASP A 42 14.39 -15.19 1.93
C ASP A 42 13.30 -16.10 1.38
N ARG A 43 12.07 -15.59 1.25
CA ARG A 43 10.93 -16.34 0.71
C ARG A 43 9.84 -15.39 0.20
N VAL A 44 8.89 -15.96 -0.53
CA VAL A 44 7.67 -15.28 -0.96
C VAL A 44 6.50 -16.18 -0.59
N ASP A 45 5.61 -15.68 0.25
CA ASP A 45 4.44 -16.41 0.71
C ASP A 45 3.20 -15.95 -0.08
N ALA A 46 2.34 -16.90 -0.43
CA ALA A 46 1.01 -16.64 -0.96
C ALA A 46 0.00 -16.72 0.19
N LEU A 47 -0.78 -15.66 0.40
CA LEU A 47 -1.84 -15.62 1.42
C LEU A 47 -3.21 -15.56 0.70
N PRO A 48 -3.94 -16.67 0.57
CA PRO A 48 -5.21 -16.71 -0.13
C PRO A 48 -6.33 -15.89 0.53
N THR A 49 -6.16 -15.51 1.81
CA THR A 49 -7.20 -14.79 2.56
C THR A 49 -6.65 -13.55 3.28
N LEU A 50 -7.54 -12.58 3.47
CA LEU A 50 -7.25 -11.40 4.29
C LEU A 50 -7.02 -11.76 5.78
N ALA A 51 -7.67 -12.83 6.26
CA ALA A 51 -7.52 -13.31 7.64
C ALA A 51 -6.11 -13.86 7.92
N GLU A 52 -5.47 -14.48 6.94
CA GLU A 52 -4.07 -14.92 7.08
C GLU A 52 -3.11 -13.73 7.23
N LEU A 53 -3.34 -12.65 6.48
CA LEU A 53 -2.57 -11.42 6.65
C LEU A 53 -2.78 -10.82 8.05
N GLU A 54 -4.02 -10.79 8.54
CA GLU A 54 -4.34 -10.32 9.90
C GLU A 54 -3.62 -11.15 10.98
N ALA A 55 -3.67 -12.48 10.87
CA ALA A 55 -3.01 -13.38 11.80
C ALA A 55 -1.49 -13.21 11.81
N LEU A 56 -0.89 -12.97 10.64
CA LEU A 56 0.55 -12.74 10.48
C LEU A 56 0.97 -11.39 11.06
N LEU A 57 0.17 -10.33 10.86
CA LEU A 57 0.48 -8.99 11.36
C LEU A 57 0.15 -8.79 12.85
N ALA A 58 -0.61 -9.72 13.44
CA ALA A 58 -1.05 -9.65 14.82
C ALA A 58 0.13 -9.41 15.79
N PRO A 59 -0.07 -8.57 16.84
CA PRO A 59 0.92 -8.37 17.87
C PRO A 59 1.36 -9.70 18.48
N GLY A 60 2.67 -9.93 18.58
CA GLY A 60 3.24 -11.14 19.15
C GLY A 60 3.41 -12.32 18.19
N TYR A 61 3.11 -12.17 16.89
CA TYR A 61 3.44 -13.20 15.90
C TYR A 61 4.96 -13.48 15.92
N PRO A 62 5.42 -14.70 16.30
CA PRO A 62 6.83 -14.92 16.65
C PRO A 62 7.83 -14.57 15.55
N PRO A 63 7.57 -14.85 14.25
CA PRO A 63 8.47 -14.44 13.17
C PRO A 63 8.68 -12.92 13.01
N LEU A 64 7.82 -12.09 13.61
CA LEU A 64 7.88 -10.63 13.56
C LEU A 64 8.23 -10.00 14.92
N ALA A 65 8.63 -10.80 15.90
CA ALA A 65 8.86 -10.36 17.28
C ALA A 65 10.00 -9.34 17.42
N GLU A 66 11.05 -9.45 16.59
CA GLU A 66 12.19 -8.51 16.57
C GLU A 66 11.92 -7.21 15.79
N GLY A 67 10.68 -7.03 15.32
CA GLY A 67 10.28 -5.90 14.50
C GLY A 67 10.54 -6.10 13.01
N PHE A 68 9.93 -5.22 12.21
CA PHE A 68 10.02 -5.25 10.75
C PHE A 68 9.73 -3.88 10.15
N VAL A 69 10.22 -3.69 8.92
CA VAL A 69 9.78 -2.62 8.02
C VAL A 69 9.03 -3.25 6.85
N MET A 70 7.84 -2.75 6.56
CA MET A 70 6.95 -3.27 5.53
C MET A 70 6.68 -2.22 4.45
N ALA A 71 6.67 -2.62 3.19
CA ALA A 71 6.22 -1.81 2.07
C ALA A 71 4.93 -2.42 1.50
N CYS A 72 3.88 -1.62 1.35
CA CYS A 72 2.55 -2.07 0.94
C CYS A 72 2.13 -1.45 -0.40
N ASP A 73 1.80 -2.26 -1.41
CA ASP A 73 1.31 -1.80 -2.73
C ASP A 73 -0.18 -1.43 -2.69
N PHE A 74 -0.53 -0.45 -1.84
CA PHE A 74 -1.85 0.19 -1.81
C PHE A 74 -1.77 1.55 -1.10
N PRO A 75 -2.67 2.50 -1.40
CA PRO A 75 -2.61 3.84 -0.83
C PRO A 75 -2.98 3.87 0.66
N PHE A 76 -2.30 4.69 1.46
CA PHE A 76 -2.56 4.85 2.91
C PHE A 76 -3.55 5.98 3.25
N GLY A 77 -4.02 6.73 2.25
CA GLY A 77 -4.93 7.85 2.48
C GLY A 77 -5.81 8.15 1.27
N LEU A 78 -6.77 9.04 1.50
CA LEU A 78 -7.69 9.55 0.48
C LEU A 78 -7.37 11.00 0.12
N PRO A 79 -7.79 11.49 -1.06
CA PRO A 79 -7.68 12.91 -1.40
C PRO A 79 -8.43 13.79 -0.38
N MET A 80 -7.77 14.83 0.13
CA MET A 80 -8.35 15.74 1.12
C MET A 80 -9.71 16.33 0.72
N PRO A 81 -9.95 16.77 -0.54
CA PRO A 81 -11.27 17.27 -0.93
C PRO A 81 -12.40 16.24 -0.76
N PHE A 82 -12.09 14.94 -0.86
CA PHE A 82 -13.06 13.89 -0.59
C PHE A 82 -13.28 13.70 0.91
N VAL A 83 -12.21 13.71 1.70
CA VAL A 83 -12.29 13.63 3.18
C VAL A 83 -13.08 14.81 3.75
N ASP A 84 -12.82 16.03 3.26
CA ASP A 84 -13.55 17.24 3.67
C ASP A 84 -15.03 17.16 3.28
N ALA A 85 -15.33 16.64 2.10
CA ALA A 85 -16.71 16.39 1.70
C ALA A 85 -17.42 15.40 2.64
N LEU A 86 -16.74 14.32 3.05
CA LEU A 86 -17.31 13.34 4.00
C LEU A 86 -17.61 13.98 5.37
N ARG A 87 -16.73 14.87 5.84
CA ARG A 87 -16.86 15.57 7.13
C ARG A 87 -18.06 16.49 7.19
N VAL A 88 -18.41 17.13 6.07
CA VAL A 88 -19.45 18.17 6.03
C VAL A 88 -20.76 17.66 5.43
N HIS A 89 -20.67 16.85 4.38
CA HIS A 89 -21.80 16.45 3.54
C HIS A 89 -21.96 14.93 3.43
N GLY A 90 -21.11 14.15 4.12
CA GLY A 90 -21.17 12.71 4.08
C GLY A 90 -22.56 12.19 4.45
N PRO A 91 -23.03 11.09 3.84
CA PRO A 91 -24.32 10.52 4.16
C PRO A 91 -24.35 9.92 5.58
N GLY A 92 -25.55 9.85 6.14
CA GLY A 92 -25.79 9.19 7.44
C GLY A 92 -25.01 9.83 8.58
N GLU A 93 -24.29 9.00 9.32
CA GLU A 93 -23.55 9.35 10.53
C GLU A 93 -22.13 9.87 10.27
N LEU A 94 -21.66 9.84 9.01
CA LEU A 94 -20.28 10.18 8.66
C LEU A 94 -19.84 11.58 9.14
N PRO A 95 -20.64 12.66 8.95
CA PRO A 95 -20.26 13.99 9.43
C PRO A 95 -20.03 14.03 10.95
N ALA A 96 -20.88 13.33 11.71
CA ALA A 96 -20.76 13.27 13.17
C ALA A 96 -19.54 12.44 13.61
N LEU A 97 -19.27 11.30 12.96
CA LEU A 97 -18.10 10.46 13.26
C LEU A 97 -16.78 11.14 12.94
N LEU A 98 -16.76 11.94 11.87
CA LEU A 98 -15.59 12.65 11.35
C LEU A 98 -15.49 14.09 11.86
N ALA A 99 -16.40 14.52 12.75
CA ALA A 99 -16.32 15.83 13.39
C ALA A 99 -15.01 15.95 14.17
N ASP A 100 -14.32 17.08 13.99
CA ASP A 100 -12.99 17.34 14.57
C ASP A 100 -12.00 16.19 14.31
N LEU A 101 -11.96 15.65 13.08
CA LEU A 101 -11.14 14.50 12.70
C LEU A 101 -9.67 14.63 13.17
N ASP A 102 -9.16 15.85 13.12
CA ASP A 102 -7.77 16.19 13.41
C ASP A 102 -7.50 16.48 14.90
N ASP A 103 -8.52 16.39 15.77
CA ASP A 103 -8.36 16.56 17.22
C ASP A 103 -7.63 15.36 17.84
N PRO A 104 -6.38 15.54 18.32
CA PRO A 104 -5.59 14.44 18.86
C PRO A 104 -6.18 13.86 20.15
N ALA A 105 -7.04 14.60 20.87
CA ALA A 105 -7.72 14.10 22.06
C ALA A 105 -8.77 13.03 21.71
N LYS A 106 -9.28 13.01 20.47
CA LYS A 106 -10.25 12.01 19.98
C LYS A 106 -9.58 10.79 19.33
N GLY A 107 -8.25 10.78 19.25
CA GLY A 107 -7.46 9.74 18.60
C GLY A 107 -6.88 10.16 17.26
N GLN A 108 -6.19 9.24 16.59
CA GLN A 108 -5.47 9.53 15.37
C GLN A 108 -6.43 9.62 14.17
N ALA A 109 -6.27 10.65 13.33
CA ALA A 109 -7.15 10.92 12.19
C ALA A 109 -7.28 9.72 11.24
N ALA A 110 -6.17 9.02 10.97
CA ALA A 110 -6.15 7.84 10.10
C ALA A 110 -7.05 6.71 10.63
N ASP A 111 -6.97 6.42 11.93
CA ASP A 111 -7.75 5.40 12.63
C ASP A 111 -9.24 5.74 12.57
N ARG A 112 -9.57 6.98 12.95
CA ARG A 112 -10.95 7.46 12.96
C ARG A 112 -11.59 7.46 11.58
N LEU A 113 -10.85 7.88 10.55
CA LEU A 113 -11.34 7.92 9.18
C LEU A 113 -11.68 6.51 8.68
N ILE A 114 -10.74 5.56 8.77
CA ILE A 114 -11.00 4.21 8.26
C ILE A 114 -12.08 3.50 9.07
N GLN A 115 -12.13 3.70 10.40
CA GLN A 115 -13.16 3.10 11.26
C GLN A 115 -14.56 3.65 10.93
N ALA A 116 -14.69 4.96 10.69
CA ALA A 116 -15.95 5.56 10.29
C ALA A 116 -16.41 5.04 8.92
N LEU A 117 -15.48 4.90 7.96
CA LEU A 117 -15.78 4.33 6.65
C LEU A 117 -16.23 2.86 6.76
N HIS A 118 -15.54 2.04 7.56
CA HIS A 118 -15.96 0.64 7.78
C HIS A 118 -17.33 0.54 8.44
N ARG A 119 -17.60 1.38 9.45
CA ARG A 119 -18.90 1.43 10.11
C ARG A 119 -20.02 1.78 9.14
N HIS A 120 -19.85 2.83 8.35
CA HIS A 120 -20.89 3.31 7.45
C HIS A 120 -21.07 2.40 6.22
N CYS A 121 -19.97 1.98 5.60
CA CYS A 121 -20.02 1.24 4.33
C CYS A 121 -20.23 -0.27 4.52
N GLY A 122 -19.82 -0.83 5.67
CA GLY A 122 -19.88 -2.25 5.98
C GLY A 122 -18.92 -3.14 5.18
N ASN A 123 -18.75 -2.89 3.88
CA ASN A 123 -17.88 -3.65 2.99
C ASN A 123 -17.40 -2.81 1.78
N ARG A 124 -16.55 -3.41 0.94
CA ARG A 124 -15.99 -2.78 -0.27
C ARG A 124 -17.03 -2.30 -1.28
N ALA A 125 -18.18 -2.99 -1.38
CA ALA A 125 -19.24 -2.59 -2.30
C ALA A 125 -19.94 -1.34 -1.78
N GLY A 126 -20.20 -1.24 -0.48
CA GLY A 126 -20.68 -0.03 0.17
C GLY A 126 -19.69 1.14 0.03
N PHE A 127 -18.39 0.88 0.17
CA PHE A 127 -17.37 1.91 -0.03
C PHE A 127 -17.31 2.40 -1.48
N GLN A 128 -17.43 1.49 -2.44
CA GLN A 128 -17.55 1.84 -3.84
C GLN A 128 -18.80 2.69 -4.11
N GLN A 129 -19.95 2.32 -3.53
CA GLN A 129 -21.19 3.08 -3.67
C GLN A 129 -21.08 4.48 -3.08
N LEU A 130 -20.43 4.63 -1.92
CA LEU A 130 -20.16 5.93 -1.31
C LEU A 130 -19.38 6.85 -2.26
N ILE A 131 -18.33 6.33 -2.90
CA ILE A 131 -17.54 7.07 -3.90
C ILE A 131 -18.37 7.37 -5.17
N ASP A 132 -19.06 6.36 -5.72
CA ASP A 132 -19.80 6.49 -6.98
C ASP A 132 -20.92 7.55 -6.88
N THR A 133 -21.53 7.68 -5.70
CA THR A 133 -22.61 8.65 -5.43
C THR A 133 -22.12 10.03 -5.02
N TRP A 134 -20.81 10.25 -4.88
CA TRP A 134 -20.26 11.56 -4.56
C TRP A 134 -20.43 12.55 -5.73
N GLY A 135 -21.03 13.70 -5.46
CA GLY A 135 -21.41 14.67 -6.50
C GLY A 135 -22.61 14.22 -7.35
N GLN A 136 -23.31 13.14 -6.94
CA GLN A 136 -24.57 12.69 -7.54
C GLN A 136 -25.73 12.55 -6.55
N SER A 137 -25.48 12.03 -5.34
CA SER A 137 -26.47 11.90 -4.27
C SER A 137 -26.09 12.63 -2.97
N TRP A 138 -24.81 12.92 -2.74
CA TRP A 138 -24.35 13.75 -1.62
C TRP A 138 -23.21 14.71 -2.05
N HIS A 139 -23.19 15.93 -1.48
CA HIS A 139 -22.36 17.07 -1.89
C HIS A 139 -22.54 17.49 -3.37
N MET A 140 -23.72 18.01 -3.73
CA MET A 140 -24.07 18.33 -5.13
C MET A 140 -23.36 19.57 -5.68
N ASP A 141 -23.02 20.52 -4.81
CA ASP A 141 -22.35 21.77 -5.19
C ASP A 141 -20.84 21.59 -5.45
N ARG A 142 -20.42 20.36 -5.77
CA ARG A 142 -19.03 20.03 -6.03
C ARG A 142 -18.54 20.78 -7.28
N PRO A 143 -17.39 21.48 -7.23
CA PRO A 143 -16.82 22.13 -8.40
C PRO A 143 -16.60 21.15 -9.58
N PRO A 144 -16.74 21.61 -10.83
CA PRO A 144 -16.46 20.79 -12.00
C PRO A 144 -14.99 20.31 -11.98
N GLY A 145 -14.77 19.03 -12.28
CA GLY A 145 -13.45 18.41 -12.22
C GLY A 145 -13.50 16.89 -12.22
N SER A 146 -12.31 16.24 -12.23
CA SER A 146 -12.19 14.78 -12.21
C SER A 146 -12.91 14.17 -11.01
N LYS A 147 -13.65 13.08 -11.21
CA LYS A 147 -14.18 12.26 -10.11
C LYS A 147 -13.08 11.50 -9.36
N LEU A 148 -11.99 11.20 -10.07
CA LEU A 148 -10.83 10.51 -9.54
C LEU A 148 -9.75 11.55 -9.22
N LEU A 149 -9.90 12.20 -8.07
CA LEU A 149 -8.91 13.13 -7.56
C LEU A 149 -7.67 12.38 -7.10
N HIS A 150 -6.50 12.92 -7.40
CA HIS A 150 -5.22 12.40 -6.93
C HIS A 150 -4.78 13.13 -5.67
N ARG A 151 -4.06 12.45 -4.78
CA ARG A 151 -3.31 13.09 -3.69
C ARG A 151 -2.03 13.70 -4.26
N PRO A 152 -1.43 14.69 -3.59
CA PRO A 152 -0.11 15.20 -3.98
C PRO A 152 0.94 14.10 -4.13
N THR A 153 0.95 13.10 -3.24
CA THR A 153 1.89 11.97 -3.30
C THR A 153 1.71 11.10 -4.55
N ASP A 154 0.48 10.98 -5.06
CA ASP A 154 0.19 10.16 -6.25
C ASP A 154 0.84 10.71 -7.52
N GLN A 155 1.17 12.01 -7.52
CA GLN A 155 1.72 12.75 -8.65
C GLN A 155 3.12 13.33 -8.35
N ALA A 156 3.71 12.95 -7.20
CA ALA A 156 4.97 13.53 -6.74
C ALA A 156 6.17 13.15 -7.61
N ALA A 157 6.09 12.02 -8.33
CA ALA A 157 7.16 11.56 -9.21
C ALA A 157 7.00 12.12 -10.64
N PRO A 158 8.00 12.84 -11.18
CA PRO A 158 7.97 13.28 -12.57
C PRO A 158 7.84 12.08 -13.53
N GLY A 159 6.89 12.16 -14.47
CA GLY A 159 6.68 11.14 -15.49
C GLY A 159 5.96 9.87 -15.04
N VAL A 160 5.63 9.73 -13.75
CA VAL A 160 4.93 8.57 -13.17
C VAL A 160 3.83 9.03 -12.23
N SER A 161 2.60 8.59 -12.47
CA SER A 161 1.48 8.81 -11.55
C SER A 161 0.97 7.47 -11.05
N SER A 162 0.70 7.36 -9.75
CA SER A 162 -0.11 6.24 -9.22
C SER A 162 -1.59 6.47 -9.52
N THR A 163 -2.38 5.39 -9.41
CA THR A 163 -3.83 5.45 -9.54
C THR A 163 -4.44 6.18 -8.34
N SER A 164 -5.42 7.06 -8.60
CA SER A 164 -6.19 7.74 -7.56
C SER A 164 -6.79 6.73 -6.55
N PRO A 165 -6.68 6.98 -5.23
CA PRO A 165 -7.37 6.19 -4.20
C PRO A 165 -8.90 6.21 -4.29
N LEU A 166 -9.49 7.00 -5.19
CA LEU A 166 -10.92 6.98 -5.48
C LEU A 166 -11.28 6.00 -6.61
N GLN A 167 -10.30 5.38 -7.27
CA GLN A 167 -10.55 4.35 -8.27
C GLN A 167 -10.95 3.03 -7.60
N THR A 168 -12.17 2.58 -7.87
CA THR A 168 -12.76 1.36 -7.29
C THR A 168 -13.06 0.28 -8.33
N ARG A 169 -12.77 0.56 -9.62
CA ARG A 169 -13.00 -0.30 -10.78
C ARG A 169 -11.69 -0.59 -11.51
N TYR A 170 -11.58 -1.78 -12.11
CA TYR A 170 -10.41 -2.30 -12.84
C TYR A 170 -9.14 -2.47 -11.99
N VAL A 171 -8.55 -1.36 -11.52
CA VAL A 171 -7.44 -1.31 -10.55
C VAL A 171 -8.00 -0.71 -9.26
N PRO A 172 -8.64 -1.51 -8.41
CA PRO A 172 -9.50 -1.01 -7.35
C PRO A 172 -8.71 -0.54 -6.12
N VAL A 173 -7.74 0.35 -6.30
CA VAL A 173 -6.86 0.84 -5.21
C VAL A 173 -7.63 1.51 -4.07
N GLY A 174 -8.80 2.08 -4.33
CA GLY A 174 -9.69 2.56 -3.27
C GLY A 174 -10.23 1.44 -2.38
N LYS A 175 -10.57 0.29 -2.97
CA LYS A 175 -10.94 -0.90 -2.19
C LYS A 175 -9.74 -1.51 -1.48
N MET A 176 -8.54 -1.36 -2.04
CA MET A 176 -7.29 -1.76 -1.37
C MET A 176 -6.99 -0.88 -0.17
N TYR A 177 -7.17 0.45 -0.26
CA TYR A 177 -7.15 1.34 0.92
C TYR A 177 -8.16 0.88 1.96
N PHE A 178 -9.43 0.65 1.55
CA PHE A 178 -10.50 0.25 2.47
C PHE A 178 -10.13 -1.00 3.28
N GLU A 179 -9.64 -2.06 2.63
CA GLU A 179 -9.27 -3.31 3.33
C GLU A 179 -7.90 -3.26 4.00
N GLY A 180 -6.89 -2.72 3.31
CA GLY A 180 -5.50 -2.74 3.75
C GLY A 180 -5.27 -1.83 4.95
N MET A 181 -5.77 -0.59 4.88
CA MET A 181 -5.56 0.40 5.93
C MET A 181 -6.17 -0.04 7.28
N ALA A 182 -7.37 -0.62 7.24
CA ALA A 182 -8.04 -1.14 8.44
C ALA A 182 -7.20 -2.22 9.13
N ARG A 183 -6.52 -3.08 8.36
CA ARG A 183 -5.66 -4.15 8.87
C ARG A 183 -4.35 -3.62 9.45
N LEU A 184 -3.73 -2.63 8.81
CA LEU A 184 -2.53 -1.99 9.37
C LEU A 184 -2.85 -1.34 10.72
N ILE A 185 -4.01 -0.70 10.86
CA ILE A 185 -4.47 -0.09 12.12
C ILE A 185 -4.81 -1.15 13.17
N GLN A 186 -5.53 -2.20 12.79
CA GLN A 186 -5.89 -3.30 13.72
C GLN A 186 -4.65 -4.02 14.27
N ALA A 187 -3.61 -4.18 13.46
CA ALA A 187 -2.33 -4.75 13.88
C ALA A 187 -1.41 -3.73 14.60
N ASP A 188 -1.89 -2.50 14.79
CA ASP A 188 -1.24 -1.38 15.45
C ASP A 188 0.13 -1.03 14.84
N LEU A 189 0.21 -0.91 13.51
CA LEU A 189 1.45 -0.55 12.82
C LEU A 189 1.71 0.96 12.88
N THR A 190 2.99 1.34 12.97
CA THR A 190 3.42 2.72 12.77
C THR A 190 3.48 3.04 11.28
N LEU A 191 2.80 4.11 10.86
CA LEU A 191 2.77 4.62 9.50
C LEU A 191 3.40 6.03 9.52
N PRO A 192 4.70 6.18 9.19
CA PRO A 192 5.41 7.44 9.39
C PRO A 192 4.71 8.64 8.73
N GLY A 193 4.52 9.70 9.51
CA GLY A 193 3.81 10.92 9.08
C GLY A 193 2.27 10.82 9.08
N LEU A 194 1.70 9.65 9.39
CA LEU A 194 0.25 9.43 9.35
C LEU A 194 -0.31 8.85 10.66
N ARG A 195 0.40 7.90 11.27
CA ARG A 195 -0.05 7.15 12.46
C ARG A 195 1.12 6.63 13.29
N HIS A 196 1.03 6.75 14.60
CA HIS A 196 1.91 6.11 15.58
C HIS A 196 1.25 4.83 16.13
N GLY A 197 1.97 3.71 16.07
CA GLY A 197 1.56 2.44 16.67
C GLY A 197 2.76 1.78 17.36
N ARG A 198 2.93 0.47 17.18
CA ARG A 198 4.11 -0.27 17.62
C ARG A 198 5.37 0.29 16.96
N ALA A 199 6.32 0.74 17.77
CA ALA A 199 7.52 1.42 17.30
C ALA A 199 8.42 0.57 16.39
N GLN A 200 8.40 -0.76 16.56
CA GLN A 200 9.22 -1.70 15.79
C GLN A 200 8.47 -2.37 14.63
N ALA A 201 7.21 -1.99 14.37
CA ALA A 201 6.42 -2.50 13.25
C ALA A 201 6.01 -1.32 12.36
N VAL A 202 6.84 -1.01 11.36
CA VAL A 202 6.71 0.19 10.53
C VAL A 202 6.23 -0.21 9.15
N ALA A 203 5.20 0.45 8.61
CA ALA A 203 4.76 0.25 7.24
C ALA A 203 4.82 1.55 6.43
N PHE A 204 5.18 1.40 5.15
CA PHE A 204 5.25 2.45 4.16
C PHE A 204 4.33 2.13 2.97
N GLU A 205 3.73 3.16 2.41
CA GLU A 205 3.09 3.08 1.10
C GLU A 205 4.17 2.85 0.03
N ALA A 206 4.04 1.78 -0.74
CA ALA A 206 4.99 1.39 -1.78
C ALA A 206 4.56 1.93 -3.15
N TYR A 207 5.55 2.27 -3.98
CA TYR A 207 5.34 2.72 -5.36
C TYR A 207 6.19 1.88 -6.33
N PRO A 208 5.83 0.60 -6.58
CA PRO A 208 6.63 -0.28 -7.44
C PRO A 208 6.73 0.26 -8.88
N GLY A 209 5.71 0.98 -9.36
CA GLY A 209 5.75 1.66 -10.66
C GLY A 209 6.85 2.70 -10.79
N LEU A 210 7.18 3.41 -9.71
CA LEU A 210 8.27 4.39 -9.69
C LEU A 210 9.63 3.70 -9.87
N LEU A 211 9.88 2.63 -9.11
CA LEU A 211 11.11 1.86 -9.19
C LEU A 211 11.28 1.20 -10.55
N ALA A 212 10.22 0.62 -11.11
CA ALA A 212 10.26 0.02 -12.43
C ALA A 212 10.52 1.06 -13.53
N HIS A 213 9.88 2.24 -13.45
CA HIS A 213 10.08 3.31 -14.42
C HIS A 213 11.51 3.85 -14.39
N GLU A 214 12.11 3.97 -13.21
CA GLU A 214 13.50 4.38 -13.05
C GLU A 214 14.48 3.44 -13.78
N LEU A 215 14.22 2.12 -13.72
CA LEU A 215 15.12 1.11 -14.26
C LEU A 215 14.84 0.75 -15.72
N LEU A 216 13.59 0.84 -16.16
CA LEU A 216 13.15 0.40 -17.49
C LEU A 216 12.69 1.54 -18.40
N GLY A 217 12.48 2.74 -17.87
CA GLY A 217 11.82 3.84 -18.57
C GLY A 217 10.35 3.50 -18.88
N ARG A 218 9.95 3.68 -20.14
CA ARG A 218 8.56 3.45 -20.61
C ARG A 218 8.29 2.01 -21.02
N ARG A 219 9.27 1.10 -20.90
CA ARG A 219 9.10 -0.30 -21.29
C ARG A 219 8.13 -1.00 -20.35
N SER A 220 7.19 -1.75 -20.93
CA SER A 220 6.20 -2.51 -20.16
C SER A 220 6.79 -3.85 -19.73
N TYR A 221 6.57 -4.22 -18.46
CA TYR A 221 6.99 -5.51 -17.89
C TYR A 221 5.84 -6.31 -17.28
N LYS A 222 4.73 -5.66 -16.91
CA LYS A 222 3.51 -6.30 -16.38
C LYS A 222 2.58 -6.72 -17.52
N SER A 223 1.87 -7.83 -17.34
CA SER A 223 0.90 -8.38 -18.28
C SER A 223 -0.23 -9.08 -17.53
N GLU A 224 -1.46 -8.97 -18.03
CA GLU A 224 -2.64 -9.74 -17.56
C GLU A 224 -2.79 -11.08 -18.32
N THR A 225 -1.99 -11.28 -19.39
CA THR A 225 -1.93 -12.50 -20.23
C THR A 225 -0.50 -13.01 -20.31
N ASP A 226 -0.25 -14.09 -21.07
CA ASP A 226 1.10 -14.59 -21.34
C ASP A 226 2.06 -13.47 -21.75
N ALA A 227 3.25 -13.48 -21.17
CA ALA A 227 4.26 -12.46 -21.41
C ALA A 227 4.83 -12.61 -22.81
N THR A 228 4.92 -11.50 -23.55
CA THR A 228 5.67 -11.44 -24.81
C THR A 228 7.17 -11.52 -24.52
N ASP A 229 7.97 -11.90 -25.51
CA ASP A 229 9.44 -11.93 -25.40
C ASP A 229 10.00 -10.57 -24.93
N GLU A 230 9.46 -9.45 -25.43
CA GLU A 230 9.85 -8.11 -25.00
C GLU A 230 9.61 -7.86 -23.50
N ARG A 231 8.52 -8.40 -22.94
CA ARG A 231 8.21 -8.27 -21.51
C ARG A 231 9.11 -9.15 -20.66
N LEU A 232 9.43 -10.36 -21.13
CA LEU A 232 10.39 -11.23 -20.47
C LEU A 232 11.77 -10.56 -20.42
N ILE A 233 12.23 -9.97 -21.53
CA ILE A 233 13.46 -9.18 -21.58
C ILE A 233 13.41 -8.00 -20.59
N ALA A 234 12.30 -7.27 -20.55
CA ALA A 234 12.13 -6.15 -19.61
C ALA A 234 12.18 -6.61 -18.14
N ARG A 235 11.63 -7.79 -17.80
CA ARG A 235 11.72 -8.37 -16.46
C ARG A 235 13.14 -8.81 -16.13
N MET A 236 13.84 -9.46 -17.06
CA MET A 236 15.26 -9.82 -16.90
C MET A 236 16.10 -8.57 -16.61
N ASP A 237 15.95 -7.53 -17.42
CA ASP A 237 16.65 -6.26 -17.23
C ASP A 237 16.35 -5.62 -15.87
N LEU A 238 15.10 -5.66 -15.43
CA LEU A 238 14.68 -5.13 -14.14
C LEU A 238 15.37 -5.87 -12.99
N VAL A 239 15.32 -7.20 -13.01
CA VAL A 239 15.94 -8.04 -11.98
C VAL A 239 17.45 -7.86 -11.99
N ASP A 240 18.10 -7.87 -13.15
CA ASP A 240 19.54 -7.61 -13.28
C ASP A 240 19.94 -6.24 -12.74
N ALA A 241 19.12 -5.22 -12.98
CA ALA A 241 19.33 -3.89 -12.43
C ALA A 241 19.23 -3.86 -10.90
N LEU A 242 18.25 -4.57 -10.33
CA LEU A 242 18.09 -4.69 -8.88
C LEU A 242 19.24 -5.48 -8.24
N GLU A 243 19.72 -6.57 -8.85
CA GLU A 243 20.84 -7.37 -8.33
C GLU A 243 22.17 -6.59 -8.34
N GLN A 244 22.35 -5.74 -9.35
CA GLN A 244 23.52 -4.86 -9.49
C GLN A 244 23.41 -3.58 -8.63
N GLY A 245 22.22 -3.28 -8.10
CA GLY A 245 21.96 -2.07 -7.31
C GLY A 245 21.98 -0.80 -8.14
N ARG A 246 21.47 -0.85 -9.38
CA ARG A 246 21.45 0.27 -10.34
C ARG A 246 20.36 1.32 -10.08
N SER A 247 19.58 1.19 -9.01
CA SER A 247 18.63 2.22 -8.60
C SER A 247 19.29 3.35 -7.80
N ARG A 248 18.59 4.46 -7.62
CA ARG A 248 18.97 5.62 -6.80
C ARG A 248 19.31 5.26 -5.36
N LEU A 249 18.79 4.12 -4.88
CA LEU A 249 19.01 3.64 -3.52
C LEU A 249 20.33 2.87 -3.39
N GLY A 250 20.94 2.43 -4.49
CA GLY A 250 22.18 1.65 -4.48
C GLY A 250 22.06 0.31 -3.75
N LEU A 251 20.84 -0.20 -3.56
CA LEU A 251 20.56 -1.44 -2.85
C LEU A 251 20.61 -2.62 -3.82
N ARG A 252 21.41 -3.64 -3.47
CA ARG A 252 21.58 -4.87 -4.26
C ARG A 252 20.64 -5.96 -3.77
N LEU A 253 19.74 -6.40 -4.63
CA LEU A 253 18.92 -7.57 -4.37
C LEU A 253 19.77 -8.85 -4.49
N LYS A 254 19.60 -9.78 -3.56
CA LYS A 254 20.21 -11.10 -3.58
C LYS A 254 19.12 -12.15 -3.68
N LEU A 255 19.18 -12.93 -4.75
CA LEU A 255 18.25 -13.98 -5.10
C LEU A 255 18.98 -15.31 -5.21
N SER A 256 18.28 -16.41 -4.93
CA SER A 256 18.69 -17.73 -5.43
C SER A 256 18.36 -17.83 -6.93
N PRO A 257 18.97 -18.78 -7.67
CA PRO A 257 18.60 -19.03 -9.06
C PRO A 257 17.10 -19.27 -9.25
N ALA A 258 16.48 -20.08 -8.38
CA ALA A 258 15.05 -20.37 -8.44
C ALA A 258 14.17 -19.13 -8.20
N GLN A 259 14.57 -18.24 -7.27
CA GLN A 259 13.84 -16.98 -7.04
C GLN A 259 13.97 -16.02 -8.23
N ARG A 260 15.15 -15.98 -8.85
CA ARG A 260 15.41 -15.16 -10.05
C ARG A 260 14.54 -15.64 -11.21
N ASP A 261 14.50 -16.93 -11.46
CA ASP A 261 13.68 -17.52 -12.53
C ASP A 261 12.19 -17.24 -12.30
N TRP A 262 11.70 -17.40 -11.07
CA TRP A 262 10.31 -17.11 -10.71
C TRP A 262 9.92 -15.64 -10.90
N LEU A 263 10.82 -14.68 -10.61
CA LEU A 263 10.55 -13.25 -10.80
C LEU A 263 10.53 -12.84 -12.29
N VAL A 264 11.22 -13.60 -13.15
CA VAL A 264 11.30 -13.30 -14.58
C VAL A 264 10.14 -13.93 -15.35
N SER A 265 9.75 -15.16 -15.02
CA SER A 265 8.65 -15.91 -15.65
C SER A 265 7.31 -15.20 -15.55
#